data_AF-A0A960TJM5-F1
#
_entry.id   AF-A0A960TJM5-F1
#
_cell.length_a   1.000
_cell.length_b   1.000
_cell.length_c   1.000
_cell.angle_alpha   90.00
_cell.angle_beta   90.00
_cell.angle_gamma   90.00
#
_symmetry.space_group_name_H-M   'P 1'
#
loop_
_entity.id
_entity.type
_entity.pdbx_description
1 polymer ?
#
loop_
_entity_poly.entity_id
_entity_poly.type
_entity_poly.pdbx_seq_one_letter_code
_entity_poly.pdbx_strand_id
1 'polypeptide(L)'
;MLSASIQNKVSLSKLVQTNKRISTVKNLAFQIKIKSLNEQILSIKNNMDETGFQVVSREFILFSKVFEELANEMQVLMDSMLPNIAEKIKSEKLGNLKRLTETYSQTKIFSSNKKSQKENEENQDRWQKSLSENSRSLVRLLKRSELLSLQGNIIFMQSKITGAYIRETEQGSLLLSLTNELGEIMTEVRNNVTYIKKIWED
;
A
#
# COMPACT_ATOMS: atom_id res chain seq x y z
N MET A 1 -24.69 18.76 10.54
CA MET A 1 -25.11 17.62 9.69
C MET A 1 -24.20 17.39 8.47
N LEU A 2 -23.64 18.44 7.84
CA LEU A 2 -22.72 18.30 6.71
C LEU A 2 -21.37 17.63 7.05
N SER A 3 -20.83 17.81 8.27
CA SER A 3 -19.48 17.34 8.64
C SER A 3 -19.29 15.83 8.63
N ALA A 4 -20.20 15.03 9.22
CA ALA A 4 -20.04 13.57 9.31
C ALA A 4 -20.18 12.86 7.95
N SER A 5 -21.11 13.31 7.10
CA SER A 5 -21.26 12.78 5.74
C SER A 5 -20.04 13.09 4.86
N ILE A 6 -19.46 14.29 5.02
CA ILE A 6 -18.22 14.68 4.35
C ILE A 6 -17.06 13.82 4.87
N GLN A 7 -16.93 13.62 6.19
CA GLN A 7 -15.87 12.85 6.81
C GLN A 7 -15.90 11.35 6.44
N ASN A 8 -17.09 10.79 6.24
CA ASN A 8 -17.26 9.42 5.73
C ASN A 8 -16.88 9.28 4.26
N LYS A 9 -17.26 10.23 3.41
CA LYS A 9 -16.83 10.27 2.01
C LYS A 9 -15.31 10.38 1.90
N VAL A 10 -14.69 11.21 2.74
CA VAL A 10 -13.23 11.35 2.84
C VAL A 10 -12.58 10.03 3.26
N SER A 11 -13.14 9.34 4.26
CA SER A 11 -12.61 8.05 4.76
C SER A 11 -12.69 6.94 3.70
N LEU A 12 -13.80 6.84 2.97
CA LEU A 12 -13.96 5.87 1.88
C LEU A 12 -13.05 6.20 0.68
N SER A 13 -12.94 7.48 0.32
CA SER A 13 -12.04 7.94 -0.74
C SER A 13 -10.58 7.61 -0.41
N LYS A 14 -10.15 7.88 0.84
CA LYS A 14 -8.84 7.52 1.38
C LYS A 14 -8.57 6.02 1.24
N LEU A 15 -9.54 5.18 1.58
CA LEU A 15 -9.40 3.72 1.40
C LEU A 15 -9.23 3.33 -0.07
N VAL A 16 -10.14 3.78 -0.94
CA VAL A 16 -10.14 3.41 -2.36
C VAL A 16 -8.86 3.85 -3.05
N GLN A 17 -8.42 5.09 -2.80
CA GLN A 17 -7.17 5.61 -3.36
C GLN A 17 -5.98 4.80 -2.85
N THR A 18 -5.92 4.48 -1.57
CA THR A 18 -4.84 3.66 -1.00
C THR A 18 -4.80 2.27 -1.64
N ASN A 19 -5.96 1.62 -1.77
CA ASN A 19 -6.06 0.28 -2.36
C ASN A 19 -5.59 0.27 -3.83
N LYS A 20 -6.04 1.25 -4.63
CA LYS A 20 -5.57 1.43 -6.02
C LYS A 20 -4.04 1.57 -6.09
N ARG A 21 -3.46 2.34 -5.17
CA ARG A 21 -2.01 2.61 -5.12
C ARG A 21 -1.22 1.38 -4.67
N ILE A 22 -1.71 0.62 -3.70
CA ILE A 22 -1.11 -0.67 -3.29
C ILE A 22 -1.12 -1.66 -4.46
N SER A 23 -2.24 -1.78 -5.17
CA SER A 23 -2.33 -2.61 -6.38
C SER A 23 -1.33 -2.19 -7.45
N THR A 24 -1.14 -0.87 -7.63
CA THR A 24 -0.13 -0.31 -8.54
C THR A 24 1.28 -0.71 -8.11
N VAL A 25 1.63 -0.53 -6.83
CA VAL A 25 2.93 -0.93 -6.28
C VAL A 25 3.19 -2.43 -6.47
N LYS A 26 2.19 -3.27 -6.22
CA LYS A 26 2.29 -4.73 -6.43
C LYS A 26 2.58 -5.06 -7.90
N ASN A 27 1.88 -4.43 -8.83
CA ASN A 27 2.11 -4.63 -10.27
C ASN A 27 3.51 -4.16 -10.70
N LEU A 28 3.98 -3.02 -10.19
CA LEU A 28 5.33 -2.50 -10.48
C LEU A 28 6.41 -3.43 -9.91
N ALA A 29 6.23 -3.95 -8.69
CA ALA A 29 7.13 -4.93 -8.11
C ALA A 29 7.19 -6.21 -8.98
N PHE A 30 6.04 -6.69 -9.44
CA PHE A 30 5.99 -7.82 -10.37
C PHE A 30 6.71 -7.54 -11.70
N GLN A 31 6.60 -6.33 -12.25
CA GLN A 31 7.35 -5.93 -13.45
C GLN A 31 8.87 -5.94 -13.22
N ILE A 32 9.35 -5.43 -12.09
CA ILE A 32 10.77 -5.48 -11.72
C ILE A 32 11.26 -6.92 -11.72
N LYS A 33 10.48 -7.83 -11.11
CA LYS A 33 10.78 -9.26 -11.04
C LYS A 33 10.91 -9.88 -12.42
N ILE A 34 9.92 -9.68 -13.29
CA ILE A 34 9.89 -10.27 -14.63
C ILE A 34 11.03 -9.73 -15.50
N LYS A 35 11.27 -8.41 -15.51
CA LYS A 35 12.39 -7.82 -16.24
C LYS A 35 13.73 -8.39 -15.77
N SER A 36 13.95 -8.44 -14.46
CA SER A 36 15.19 -8.97 -13.88
C SER A 36 15.38 -10.47 -14.20
N LEU A 37 14.31 -11.27 -14.18
CA LEU A 37 14.36 -12.69 -14.54
C LEU A 37 14.66 -12.89 -16.04
N ASN A 38 14.01 -12.11 -16.91
CA ASN A 38 14.23 -12.19 -18.35
C ASN A 38 15.69 -11.89 -18.69
N GLU A 39 16.26 -10.84 -18.10
CA GLU A 39 17.65 -10.50 -18.36
C GLU A 39 18.64 -11.51 -17.76
N GLN A 40 18.33 -12.14 -16.62
CA GLN A 40 19.12 -13.28 -16.13
C GLN A 40 19.12 -14.46 -17.12
N ILE A 41 17.95 -14.80 -17.67
CA ILE A 41 17.83 -15.88 -18.65
C ILE A 41 18.63 -15.56 -19.92
N LEU A 42 18.55 -14.31 -20.40
CA LEU A 42 19.32 -13.86 -21.57
C LEU A 42 20.82 -13.90 -21.33
N SER A 43 21.28 -13.43 -20.16
CA SER A 43 22.69 -13.52 -19.76
C SER A 43 23.19 -14.97 -19.73
N ILE A 44 22.44 -15.88 -19.12
CA ILE A 44 22.79 -17.31 -19.09
C ILE A 44 22.86 -17.89 -20.51
N LYS A 45 21.87 -17.58 -21.36
CA LYS A 45 21.82 -18.06 -22.75
C LYS A 45 23.02 -17.60 -23.58
N ASN A 46 23.52 -16.40 -23.31
CA ASN A 46 24.64 -15.81 -24.03
C ASN A 46 26.01 -16.19 -23.42
N ASN A 47 26.07 -17.15 -22.48
CA ASN A 47 27.27 -17.52 -21.74
C ASN A 47 27.99 -16.30 -21.11
N MET A 48 27.21 -15.31 -20.68
CA MET A 48 27.70 -14.10 -20.05
C MET A 48 28.00 -14.40 -18.58
N ASP A 49 29.22 -14.87 -18.32
CA ASP A 49 29.65 -15.47 -17.05
C ASP A 49 30.28 -14.44 -16.08
N GLU A 50 29.79 -13.20 -16.07
CA GLU A 50 30.24 -12.20 -15.08
C GLU A 50 29.33 -12.19 -13.85
N THR A 51 29.97 -12.38 -12.70
CA THR A 51 29.35 -12.38 -11.37
C THR A 51 28.60 -11.08 -11.06
N GLY A 52 29.07 -9.94 -11.57
CA GLY A 52 28.48 -8.63 -11.29
C GLY A 52 27.05 -8.46 -11.81
N PHE A 53 26.79 -8.87 -13.06
CA PHE A 53 25.45 -8.78 -13.66
C PHE A 53 24.43 -9.68 -12.94
N GLN A 54 24.83 -10.92 -12.66
CA GLN A 54 23.96 -11.89 -11.98
C GLN A 54 23.65 -11.48 -10.55
N VAL A 55 24.63 -10.94 -9.82
CA VAL A 55 24.43 -10.43 -8.45
C VAL A 55 23.40 -9.30 -8.45
N VAL A 56 23.59 -8.29 -9.28
CA VAL A 56 22.68 -7.14 -9.37
C VAL A 56 21.26 -7.57 -9.75
N SER A 57 21.13 -8.43 -10.76
CA SER A 57 19.81 -8.91 -11.18
C SER A 57 19.12 -9.70 -10.07
N ARG A 58 19.86 -10.46 -9.24
CA ARG A 58 19.31 -11.18 -8.09
C ARG A 58 18.86 -10.22 -6.99
N GLU A 59 19.60 -9.13 -6.76
CA GLU A 59 19.22 -8.09 -5.82
C GLU A 59 17.89 -7.43 -6.21
N PHE A 60 17.67 -7.14 -7.50
CA PHE A 60 16.38 -6.64 -7.98
C PHE A 60 15.23 -7.63 -7.80
N ILE A 61 15.47 -8.93 -8.04
CA ILE A 61 14.47 -9.97 -7.77
C ILE A 61 14.15 -10.03 -6.27
N LEU A 62 15.15 -10.04 -5.40
CA LEU A 62 14.95 -10.05 -3.96
C LEU A 62 14.16 -8.81 -3.51
N PHE A 63 14.57 -7.63 -3.96
CA PHE A 63 13.90 -6.37 -3.71
C PHE A 63 12.42 -6.43 -4.13
N SER A 64 12.14 -6.92 -5.33
CA SER A 64 10.77 -7.04 -5.85
C SER A 64 9.90 -7.96 -5.00
N LYS A 65 10.46 -9.08 -4.52
CA LYS A 65 9.75 -10.03 -3.66
C LYS A 65 9.38 -9.41 -2.33
N VAL A 66 10.32 -8.73 -1.67
CA VAL A 66 10.05 -8.07 -0.39
C VAL A 66 8.99 -6.96 -0.56
N PHE A 67 9.02 -6.22 -1.68
CA PHE A 67 8.00 -5.21 -1.97
C PHE A 67 6.62 -5.82 -2.22
N GLU A 68 6.56 -6.96 -2.92
CA GLU A 68 5.32 -7.70 -3.16
C GLU A 68 4.72 -8.21 -1.85
N GLU A 69 5.54 -8.73 -0.93
CA GLU A 69 5.11 -9.15 0.41
C GLU A 69 4.52 -7.99 1.20
N LEU A 70 5.20 -6.85 1.25
CA LEU A 70 4.69 -5.65 1.93
C LEU A 70 3.38 -5.14 1.30
N ALA A 71 3.27 -5.14 -0.02
CA ALA A 71 2.05 -4.75 -0.71
C ALA A 71 0.88 -5.69 -0.38
N ASN A 72 1.14 -7.00 -0.28
CA ASN A 72 0.13 -7.98 0.13
C ASN A 72 -0.30 -7.76 1.60
N GLU A 73 0.64 -7.51 2.51
CA GLU A 73 0.32 -7.19 3.91
C GLU A 73 -0.54 -5.92 4.02
N MET A 74 -0.21 -4.88 3.24
CA MET A 74 -1.03 -3.67 3.16
C MET A 74 -2.42 -3.95 2.60
N GLN A 75 -2.53 -4.78 1.56
CA GLN A 75 -3.80 -5.16 0.96
C GLN A 75 -4.73 -5.84 1.98
N VAL A 76 -4.20 -6.78 2.76
CA VAL A 76 -4.95 -7.45 3.84
C VAL A 76 -5.46 -6.45 4.87
N LEU A 77 -4.64 -5.48 5.27
CA LEU A 77 -5.08 -4.42 6.18
C LEU A 77 -6.21 -3.59 5.55
N MET A 78 -6.10 -3.24 4.27
CA MET A 78 -7.14 -2.48 3.56
C MET A 78 -8.46 -3.22 3.48
N ASP A 79 -8.41 -4.51 3.16
CA ASP A 79 -9.60 -5.36 3.07
C ASP A 79 -10.24 -5.53 4.45
N SER A 80 -9.46 -5.56 5.54
CA SER A 80 -9.96 -5.59 6.91
C SER A 80 -10.57 -4.27 7.39
N MET A 81 -10.12 -3.12 6.86
CA MET A 81 -10.66 -1.80 7.22
C MET A 81 -12.00 -1.50 6.55
N LEU A 82 -12.26 -2.07 5.37
CA LEU A 82 -13.44 -1.76 4.57
C LEU A 82 -14.76 -2.12 5.29
N PRO A 83 -14.93 -3.32 5.90
CA PRO A 83 -16.11 -3.64 6.70
C PRO A 83 -16.30 -2.70 7.89
N ASN A 84 -15.21 -2.35 8.58
CA ASN A 84 -15.25 -1.45 9.74
C ASN A 84 -15.72 -0.04 9.34
N ILE A 85 -15.27 0.48 8.20
CA ILE A 85 -15.73 1.78 7.68
C ILE A 85 -17.18 1.70 7.19
N ALA A 86 -17.61 0.57 6.61
CA ALA A 86 -19.01 0.37 6.23
C ALA A 86 -19.94 0.38 7.46
N GLU A 87 -19.56 -0.31 8.54
CA GLU A 87 -20.32 -0.33 9.80
C GLU A 87 -20.32 1.05 10.49
N LYS A 88 -19.21 1.81 10.42
CA LYS A 88 -19.19 3.22 10.83
C LYS A 88 -20.24 4.05 10.08
N ILE A 89 -20.26 3.97 8.75
CA ILE A 89 -21.21 4.74 7.93
C ILE A 89 -22.66 4.35 8.25
N LYS A 90 -22.92 3.06 8.43
CA LYS A 90 -24.24 2.52 8.76
C LYS A 90 -24.70 3.00 10.14
N SER A 91 -23.86 2.88 11.17
CA SER A 91 -24.18 3.31 12.54
C SER A 91 -24.42 4.82 12.61
N GLU A 92 -23.63 5.64 11.92
CA GLU A 92 -23.84 7.09 11.87
C GLU A 92 -25.15 7.47 11.15
N LYS A 93 -25.49 6.80 10.04
CA LYS A 93 -26.79 7.00 9.37
C LYS A 93 -27.96 6.64 10.28
N LEU A 94 -27.86 5.52 10.98
CA LEU A 94 -28.90 5.05 11.92
C LEU A 94 -29.05 6.00 13.10
N GLY A 95 -27.95 6.51 13.66
CA GLY A 95 -27.97 7.52 14.72
C GLY A 95 -28.58 8.85 14.27
N ASN A 96 -28.25 9.31 13.06
CA ASN A 96 -28.84 10.52 12.49
C ASN A 96 -30.34 10.36 12.23
N LEU A 97 -30.78 9.20 11.70
CA LEU A 97 -32.19 8.88 11.54
C LEU A 97 -32.93 8.91 12.87
N LYS A 98 -32.41 8.23 13.91
CA LYS A 98 -33.01 8.25 15.27
C LYS A 98 -33.18 9.67 15.82
N ARG A 99 -32.13 10.49 15.73
CA ARG A 99 -32.20 11.90 16.16
C ARG A 99 -33.26 12.68 15.39
N LEU A 100 -33.39 12.44 14.08
CA LEU A 100 -34.40 13.09 13.24
C LEU A 100 -35.80 12.66 13.67
N THR A 101 -36.03 11.37 13.88
CA THR A 101 -37.31 10.85 14.38
C THR A 101 -37.64 11.43 15.75
N GLU A 102 -36.70 11.45 16.69
CA GLU A 102 -36.84 12.05 18.03
C GLU A 102 -37.17 13.55 17.97
N THR A 103 -36.60 14.27 17.00
CA THR A 103 -36.88 15.70 16.80
C THR A 103 -38.28 15.93 16.22
N TYR A 104 -38.75 15.04 15.34
CA TYR A 104 -40.10 15.07 14.77
C TYR A 104 -41.18 14.53 15.73
N SER A 105 -40.80 13.69 16.69
CA SER A 105 -41.71 13.10 17.67
C SER A 105 -41.47 13.66 19.07
N GLN A 106 -41.94 14.90 19.30
CA GLN A 106 -42.10 15.45 20.65
C GLN A 106 -43.15 14.71 21.51
N THR A 107 -43.64 13.54 21.09
CA THR A 107 -44.66 12.75 21.80
C THR A 107 -44.15 11.35 22.14
N LYS A 108 -44.03 11.12 23.45
CA LYS A 108 -43.97 9.83 24.16
C LYS A 108 -42.86 8.86 23.75
N ILE A 109 -41.73 9.03 24.44
CA ILE A 109 -40.88 8.00 25.07
C ILE A 109 -41.09 6.58 24.52
N PHE A 110 -40.19 6.15 23.63
CA PHE A 110 -39.90 4.73 23.43
C PHE A 110 -38.80 4.31 24.40
N SER A 111 -39.21 3.98 25.62
CA SER A 111 -38.37 3.33 26.63
C SER A 111 -38.36 1.82 26.42
N SER A 112 -37.61 1.32 25.43
CA SER A 112 -37.14 -0.07 25.44
C SER A 112 -36.08 -0.31 24.36
N ASN A 113 -34.81 -0.09 24.71
CA ASN A 113 -33.75 -1.06 24.40
C ASN A 113 -32.40 -0.67 25.01
N LYS A 114 -32.32 -0.64 26.35
CA LYS A 114 -31.03 -0.49 27.06
C LYS A 114 -30.03 -1.59 26.67
N LYS A 115 -30.52 -2.80 26.33
CA LYS A 115 -29.69 -3.92 25.87
C LYS A 115 -29.07 -3.66 24.50
N SER A 116 -29.87 -3.19 23.53
CA SER A 116 -29.37 -2.86 22.18
C SER A 116 -28.56 -1.58 22.12
N GLN A 117 -28.71 -0.66 23.08
CA GLN A 117 -27.82 0.50 23.23
C GLN A 117 -26.42 0.08 23.68
N LYS A 118 -26.33 -0.75 24.72
CA LYS A 118 -25.04 -1.25 25.23
C LYS A 118 -24.31 -2.13 24.22
N GLU A 119 -25.04 -2.99 23.52
CA GLU A 119 -24.48 -3.83 22.45
C GLU A 119 -24.01 -3.00 21.24
N ASN A 120 -24.69 -1.89 20.91
CA ASN A 120 -24.23 -0.96 19.89
C ASN A 120 -22.98 -0.18 20.32
N GLU A 121 -22.89 0.24 21.58
CA GLU A 121 -21.71 0.93 22.13
C GLU A 121 -20.50 -0.02 22.14
N GLU A 122 -20.67 -1.26 22.59
CA GLU A 122 -19.61 -2.28 22.59
C GLU A 122 -19.17 -2.66 21.16
N ASN A 123 -20.10 -2.70 20.20
CA ASN A 123 -19.76 -2.90 18.79
C ASN A 123 -19.05 -1.69 18.20
N GLN A 124 -19.46 -0.48 18.60
CA GLN A 124 -18.84 0.78 18.19
C GLN A 124 -17.39 0.87 18.65
N ASP A 125 -17.13 0.58 19.92
CA ASP A 125 -15.77 0.55 20.46
C ASP A 125 -14.91 -0.51 19.77
N ARG A 126 -15.48 -1.68 19.45
CA ARG A 126 -14.77 -2.76 18.76
C ARG A 126 -14.29 -2.36 17.37
N TRP A 127 -15.17 -1.85 16.50
CA TRP A 127 -14.73 -1.48 15.14
C TRP A 127 -13.86 -0.21 15.13
N GLN A 128 -14.07 0.72 16.07
CA GLN A 128 -13.20 1.89 16.22
C GLN A 128 -11.78 1.50 16.62
N LYS A 129 -11.65 0.60 17.60
CA LYS A 129 -10.36 0.07 18.03
C LYS A 129 -9.67 -0.67 16.88
N SER A 130 -10.37 -1.56 16.20
CA SER A 130 -9.84 -2.28 15.03
C SER A 130 -9.38 -1.34 13.92
N LEU A 131 -10.16 -0.30 13.60
CA LEU A 131 -9.78 0.69 12.58
C LEU A 131 -8.50 1.46 12.99
N SER A 132 -8.38 1.81 14.27
CA SER A 132 -7.19 2.51 14.79
C SER A 132 -5.94 1.61 14.76
N GLU A 133 -6.07 0.34 15.12
CA GLU A 133 -4.98 -0.65 15.12
C GLU A 133 -4.52 -0.96 13.70
N ASN A 134 -5.47 -1.13 12.77
CA ASN A 134 -5.19 -1.33 11.36
C ASN A 134 -4.50 -0.09 10.78
N SER A 135 -4.94 1.12 11.13
CA SER A 135 -4.34 2.37 10.66
C SER A 135 -2.90 2.51 11.12
N ARG A 136 -2.62 2.23 12.40
CA ARG A 136 -1.23 2.23 12.92
C ARG A 136 -0.37 1.18 12.25
N SER A 137 -0.94 -0.01 11.97
CA SER A 137 -0.23 -1.09 11.29
C SER A 137 0.11 -0.72 9.84
N LEU A 138 -0.82 -0.09 9.13
CA LEU A 138 -0.59 0.42 7.78
C LEU A 138 0.53 1.47 7.77
N VAL A 139 0.52 2.43 8.70
CA VAL A 139 1.60 3.43 8.82
C VAL A 139 2.97 2.77 9.08
N ARG A 140 3.03 1.73 9.92
CA ARG A 140 4.27 0.96 10.12
C ARG A 140 4.76 0.29 8.84
N LEU A 141 3.87 -0.33 8.07
CA LEU A 141 4.23 -0.95 6.78
C LEU A 141 4.68 0.09 5.75
N LEU A 142 4.06 1.28 5.75
CA LEU A 142 4.46 2.37 4.84
C LEU A 142 5.85 2.89 5.16
N LYS A 143 6.21 3.05 6.45
CA LYS A 143 7.57 3.38 6.87
C LYS A 143 8.58 2.32 6.44
N ARG A 144 8.23 1.04 6.58
CA ARG A 144 9.08 -0.07 6.11
C ARG A 144 9.25 -0.05 4.59
N SER A 145 8.20 0.28 3.85
CA SER A 145 8.24 0.37 2.38
C SER A 145 9.03 1.57 1.89
N GLU A 146 9.03 2.68 2.63
CA GLU A 146 9.88 3.83 2.36
C GLU A 146 11.35 3.49 2.56
N LEU A 147 11.71 2.81 3.67
CA LEU A 147 13.06 2.30 3.89
C LEU A 147 13.49 1.34 2.78
N LEU A 148 12.60 0.43 2.37
CA LEU A 148 12.87 -0.46 1.25
C LEU A 148 13.08 0.32 -0.05
N SER A 149 12.30 1.37 -0.32
CA SER A 149 12.52 2.24 -1.50
C SER A 149 13.92 2.88 -1.50
N LEU A 150 14.44 3.24 -0.32
CA LEU A 150 15.82 3.73 -0.19
C LEU A 150 16.85 2.63 -0.50
N GLN A 151 16.60 1.40 -0.05
CA GLN A 151 17.43 0.25 -0.42
C GLN A 151 17.42 -0.01 -1.92
N GLY A 152 16.26 0.13 -2.58
CA GLY A 152 16.15 0.04 -4.04
C GLY A 152 17.04 1.07 -4.78
N ASN A 153 17.14 2.30 -4.25
CA ASN A 153 18.06 3.30 -4.82
C ASN A 153 19.53 2.91 -4.66
N ILE A 154 19.89 2.23 -3.58
CA ILE A 154 21.26 1.74 -3.38
C ILE A 154 21.57 0.68 -4.46
N ILE A 155 20.66 -0.29 -4.65
CA ILE A 155 20.79 -1.31 -5.70
C ILE A 155 20.91 -0.63 -7.07
N PHE A 156 20.05 0.34 -7.38
CA PHE A 156 20.12 1.13 -8.61
C PHE A 156 21.49 1.78 -8.84
N MET A 157 22.02 2.45 -7.81
CA MET A 157 23.31 3.14 -7.91
C MET A 157 24.46 2.14 -8.07
N GLN A 158 24.45 1.03 -7.33
CA GLN A 158 25.42 -0.06 -7.49
C GLN A 158 25.38 -0.63 -8.90
N SER A 159 24.18 -0.85 -9.43
CA SER A 159 23.96 -1.36 -10.79
C SER A 159 24.53 -0.41 -11.85
N LYS A 160 24.33 0.90 -11.68
CA LYS A 160 24.90 1.92 -12.58
C LYS A 160 26.42 1.94 -12.53
N ILE A 161 27.01 1.85 -11.34
CA ILE A 161 28.46 1.82 -11.16
C ILE A 161 29.04 0.57 -11.82
N THR A 162 28.48 -0.59 -11.54
CA THR A 162 28.90 -1.86 -12.15
C THR A 162 28.79 -1.78 -13.67
N GLY A 163 27.63 -1.39 -14.21
CA GLY A 163 27.41 -1.27 -15.65
C GLY A 163 28.34 -0.26 -16.33
N ALA A 164 28.69 0.83 -15.66
CA ALA A 164 29.67 1.79 -16.17
C ALA A 164 31.11 1.25 -16.14
N TYR A 165 31.46 0.44 -15.13
CA TYR A 165 32.77 -0.19 -15.01
C TYR A 165 33.02 -1.23 -16.11
N ILE A 166 32.00 -2.01 -16.46
CA ILE A 166 32.06 -3.03 -17.54
C ILE A 166 31.48 -2.52 -18.87
N ARG A 167 31.39 -1.20 -19.09
CA ARG A 167 30.64 -0.58 -20.21
C ARG A 167 31.09 -1.04 -21.60
N GLU A 168 32.36 -1.39 -21.76
CA GLU A 168 32.93 -1.84 -23.04
C GLU A 168 32.46 -3.24 -23.44
N THR A 169 31.80 -3.96 -22.54
CA THR A 169 31.18 -5.26 -22.82
C THR A 169 29.70 -5.10 -23.19
N GLU A 170 29.19 -6.03 -23.99
CA GLU A 170 27.75 -6.14 -24.30
C GLU A 170 26.91 -6.23 -23.00
N GLN A 171 27.46 -6.87 -21.97
CA GLN A 171 26.84 -7.00 -20.65
C GLN A 171 26.72 -5.67 -19.91
N GLY A 172 27.73 -4.81 -19.96
CA GLY A 172 27.66 -3.48 -19.37
C GLY A 172 26.56 -2.63 -20.00
N SER A 173 26.40 -2.72 -21.33
CA SER A 173 25.33 -2.04 -22.03
C SER A 173 23.93 -2.54 -21.63
N LEU A 174 23.77 -3.86 -21.51
CA LEU A 174 22.50 -4.51 -21.12
C LEU A 174 22.15 -4.23 -19.65
N LEU A 175 23.15 -4.26 -18.76
CA LEU A 175 22.98 -3.89 -17.35
C LEU A 175 22.54 -2.44 -17.19
N LEU A 176 23.16 -1.51 -17.91
CA LEU A 176 22.78 -0.10 -17.87
C LEU A 176 21.35 0.12 -18.40
N SER A 177 20.97 -0.59 -19.47
CA SER A 177 19.60 -0.55 -20.00
C SER A 177 18.59 -1.03 -18.97
N LEU A 178 18.77 -2.23 -18.42
CA LEU A 178 17.91 -2.79 -17.37
C LEU A 178 17.84 -1.85 -16.17
N THR A 179 18.98 -1.35 -15.70
CA THR A 179 19.06 -0.47 -14.54
C THR A 179 18.25 0.80 -14.72
N ASN A 180 18.33 1.42 -15.90
CA ASN A 180 17.56 2.65 -16.19
C ASN A 180 16.06 2.37 -16.19
N GLU A 181 15.61 1.30 -16.85
CA GLU A 181 14.20 0.91 -16.87
C GLU A 181 13.67 0.59 -15.47
N LEU A 182 14.42 -0.19 -14.67
CA LEU A 182 14.05 -0.49 -13.30
C LEU A 182 14.06 0.76 -12.42
N GLY A 183 14.95 1.72 -12.69
CA GLY A 183 15.01 3.02 -12.01
C GLY A 183 13.73 3.83 -12.12
N GLU A 184 13.12 3.84 -13.31
CA GLU A 184 11.83 4.50 -13.53
C GLU A 184 10.71 3.82 -12.74
N ILE A 185 10.65 2.48 -12.80
CA ILE A 185 9.66 1.69 -12.07
C ILE A 185 9.80 1.88 -10.56
N MET A 186 11.02 1.87 -10.03
CA MET A 186 11.29 2.11 -8.60
C MET A 186 10.92 3.52 -8.15
N THR A 187 11.14 4.52 -9.01
CA THR A 187 10.70 5.90 -8.76
C THR A 187 9.17 5.95 -8.66
N GLU A 188 8.47 5.25 -9.53
CA GLU A 188 7.02 5.15 -9.47
C GLU A 188 6.53 4.42 -8.20
N VAL A 189 7.17 3.31 -7.81
CA VAL A 189 6.89 2.62 -6.54
C VAL A 189 7.02 3.59 -5.37
N ARG A 190 8.14 4.32 -5.28
CA ARG A 190 8.38 5.32 -4.24
C ARG A 190 7.29 6.39 -4.22
N ASN A 191 6.93 6.94 -5.38
CA ASN A 191 5.89 7.97 -5.48
C ASN A 191 4.54 7.47 -4.96
N ASN A 192 4.16 6.22 -5.28
CA ASN A 192 2.93 5.63 -4.77
C ASN A 192 2.99 5.40 -3.25
N VAL A 193 4.11 4.91 -2.70
CA VAL A 193 4.31 4.73 -1.25
C VAL A 193 4.24 6.07 -0.51
N THR A 194 4.95 7.08 -0.99
CA THR A 194 4.94 8.44 -0.41
C THR A 194 3.55 9.06 -0.45
N TYR A 195 2.82 8.88 -1.55
CA TYR A 195 1.44 9.35 -1.67
C TYR A 195 0.52 8.69 -0.63
N ILE A 196 0.59 7.37 -0.47
CA ILE A 196 -0.20 6.68 0.55
C ILE A 196 0.17 7.18 1.95
N LYS A 197 1.47 7.29 2.25
CA LYS A 197 1.96 7.80 3.54
C LYS A 197 1.39 9.17 3.86
N LYS A 198 1.45 10.11 2.90
CA LYS A 198 0.88 11.46 3.07
C LYS A 198 -0.61 11.39 3.42
N ILE A 199 -1.38 10.57 2.71
CA ILE A 199 -2.80 10.41 2.99
C ILE A 199 -3.06 9.93 4.42
N TRP A 200 -2.19 9.10 5.01
CA TRP A 200 -2.41 8.45 6.31
C TRP A 200 -1.71 9.12 7.49
N GLU A 201 -0.71 9.97 7.25
CA GLU A 201 -0.03 10.78 8.27
C GLU A 201 -0.65 12.19 8.43
N ASP A 202 -1.38 12.68 7.41
CA ASP A 202 -2.26 13.87 7.49
C ASP A 202 -3.63 13.50 8.12
#